data_AF-A0A526MB90-F1
#
_entry.id   AF-A0A526MB90-F1
#
_cell.length_a   1.000
_cell.length_b   1.000
_cell.length_c   1.000
_cell.angle_alpha   90.00
_cell.angle_beta   90.00
_cell.angle_gamma   90.00
#
_symmetry.space_group_name_H-M   'P 1'
#
loop_
_entity.id
_entity.type
_entity.pdbx_description
1 polymer ?
#
loop_
_entity_poly.entity_id
_entity_poly.type
_entity_poly.pdbx_seq_one_letter_code
_entity_poly.pdbx_strand_id
1 'polypeptide(L)' 'MNGQDNICNARAALKLVRMAIEQTCPAGVLPSEEAVLLFYHPEPIHEGEALAKAVIETGRETNPMNAHMIEKTP' A
#
# COMPACT_ATOMS: atom_id res chain seq x y z
N MET A 1 25.80 2.43 7.46
CA MET A 1 24.72 2.49 6.46
C MET A 1 24.79 3.82 5.77
N ASN A 2 24.95 3.81 4.45
CA ASN A 2 24.84 5.02 3.63
C ASN A 2 23.37 5.22 3.18
N GLY A 3 23.06 6.36 2.56
CA GLY A 3 21.69 6.66 2.10
C GLY A 3 21.13 5.64 1.09
N GLN A 4 22.00 5.01 0.29
CA GLN A 4 21.60 3.98 -0.67
C GLN A 4 21.17 2.68 0.03
N ASP A 5 21.89 2.26 1.08
CA ASP A 5 21.52 1.09 1.87
C ASP A 5 20.12 1.25 2.48
N ASN A 6 19.79 2.46 2.94
CA ASN A 6 18.48 2.78 3.50
C ASN A 6 17.36 2.67 2.46
N ILE A 7 17.61 3.17 1.24
CA ILE A 7 16.64 3.09 0.13
C ILE A 7 16.42 1.63 -0.27
N CYS A 8 17.49 0.84 -0.39
CA CYS A 8 17.41 -0.58 -0.72
C CYS A 8 16.62 -1.36 0.34
N ASN A 9 16.91 -1.12 1.62
CA ASN A 9 16.20 -1.77 2.73
C ASN A 9 14.73 -1.36 2.78
N ALA A 10 14.42 -0.08 2.54
CA ALA A 10 13.04 0.40 2.47
C ALA A 10 12.27 -0.31 1.35
N ARG A 11 12.85 -0.42 0.14
CA ARG A 11 12.24 -1.14 -0.98
C ARG A 11 12.03 -2.61 -0.67
N ALA A 12 13.01 -3.28 -0.07
CA ALA A 12 12.90 -4.69 0.30
C ALA A 12 11.77 -4.90 1.32
N ALA A 13 11.67 -4.03 2.33
CA ALA A 13 10.60 -4.08 3.33
C ALA A 13 9.21 -3.86 2.70
N LEU A 14 9.07 -2.85 1.83
CA LEU A 14 7.79 -2.56 1.16
C LEU A 14 7.34 -3.71 0.25
N LYS A 15 8.26 -4.41 -0.42
CA LYS A 15 7.95 -5.61 -1.21
C LYS A 15 7.37 -6.75 -0.36
N LEU A 16 7.86 -6.93 0.86
CA LEU A 16 7.28 -7.92 1.79
C LEU A 16 5.85 -7.55 2.19
N VAL A 17 5.59 -6.26 2.43
CA VAL A 17 4.25 -5.76 2.77
C VAL A 17 3.30 -5.91 1.58
N ARG A 18 3.72 -5.54 0.37
CA ARG A 18 2.96 -5.73 -0.86
C ARG A 18 2.57 -7.19 -1.04
N MET A 19 3.54 -8.10 -0.94
CA MET A 19 3.28 -9.54 -1.05
C MET A 19 2.23 -10.01 -0.03
N ALA A 20 2.32 -9.53 1.23
CA ALA A 20 1.33 -9.89 2.25
C ALA A 20 -0.07 -9.36 1.91
N ILE A 21 -0.20 -8.13 1.42
CA ILE A 21 -1.48 -7.56 0.98
C ILE A 21 -2.04 -8.35 -0.20
N GLU A 22 -1.23 -8.60 -1.23
CA GLU A 22 -1.66 -9.36 -2.42
C GLU A 22 -2.09 -10.81 -2.10
N GLN A 23 -1.53 -11.41 -1.04
CA GLN A 23 -1.90 -12.76 -0.59
C GLN A 23 -3.17 -12.79 0.28
N THR A 24 -3.45 -11.72 1.03
CA THR A 24 -4.49 -11.72 2.07
C THR A 24 -5.71 -10.89 1.72
N CYS A 25 -5.56 -9.91 0.83
CA CYS A 25 -6.60 -8.98 0.44
C CYS A 25 -7.23 -9.38 -0.91
N PRO A 26 -8.50 -9.01 -1.16
CA PRO A 26 -9.12 -9.20 -2.46
C PRO A 26 -8.34 -8.51 -3.59
N ALA A 27 -8.44 -9.08 -4.80
CA ALA A 27 -7.86 -8.47 -6.00
C ALA A 27 -8.42 -7.05 -6.23
N GLY A 28 -7.56 -6.13 -6.63
CA GLY A 28 -7.92 -4.73 -6.91
C GLY A 28 -7.79 -3.77 -5.72
N VAL A 29 -7.50 -4.28 -4.52
CA VAL A 29 -7.22 -3.45 -3.32
C VAL A 29 -5.95 -2.61 -3.45
N LEU A 30 -4.97 -3.06 -4.26
CA LEU A 30 -3.69 -2.40 -4.42
C LEU A 30 -3.37 -2.27 -5.92
N PRO A 31 -3.00 -1.08 -6.43
CA PRO A 31 -2.43 -0.95 -7.77
C PRO A 31 -1.11 -1.73 -7.88
N SER A 32 -0.76 -2.24 -9.07
CA SER A 32 0.50 -2.98 -9.26
C SER A 32 1.73 -2.11 -8.95
N GLU A 33 2.88 -2.72 -8.65
CA GLU A 33 4.13 -1.97 -8.42
C GLU A 33 4.46 -1.07 -9.63
N GLU A 34 4.21 -1.55 -10.85
CA GLU A 34 4.40 -0.78 -12.08
C GLU A 34 3.42 0.40 -12.18
N ALA A 35 2.17 0.22 -11.77
CA ALA A 35 1.20 1.31 -11.74
C ALA A 35 1.61 2.36 -10.70
N VAL A 36 2.10 1.95 -9.53
CA VAL A 36 2.63 2.89 -8.54
C VAL A 36 3.85 3.63 -9.09
N LEU A 37 4.79 2.94 -9.73
CA LEU A 37 5.97 3.57 -10.33
C LEU A 37 5.65 4.49 -11.52
N LEU A 38 4.57 4.20 -12.26
CA LEU A 38 4.14 4.99 -13.41
C LEU A 38 3.38 6.25 -12.99
N PHE A 39 2.50 6.13 -11.98
CA PHE A 39 1.65 7.22 -11.53
C PHE A 39 2.24 8.04 -10.37
N TYR A 40 3.25 7.51 -9.68
CA TYR A 40 3.91 8.16 -8.55
C TYR A 40 5.43 8.20 -8.70
N HIS A 41 6.10 9.04 -7.91
CA HIS A 41 7.55 9.15 -7.92
C HIS A 41 8.25 7.87 -7.41
N PRO A 42 9.48 7.56 -7.87
CA PRO A 42 10.16 6.28 -7.60
C PRO A 42 10.70 6.14 -6.16
N GLU A 43 10.47 7.14 -5.32
CA GLU A 43 10.91 7.13 -3.93
C GLU A 43 10.05 6.16 -3.10
N PRO A 44 10.65 5.38 -2.19
CA PRO A 44 9.94 4.36 -1.39
C PRO A 44 8.70 4.87 -0.66
N ILE A 45 8.65 6.15 -0.31
CA ILE A 45 7.52 6.76 0.37
C ILE A 45 6.20 6.65 -0.42
N HIS A 46 6.24 6.72 -1.75
CA HIS A 46 5.05 6.68 -2.58
C HIS A 46 4.43 5.27 -2.64
N GLU A 47 5.28 4.25 -2.70
CA GLU A 47 4.86 2.86 -2.53
C GLU A 47 4.28 2.64 -1.13
N GLY A 48 4.92 3.20 -0.09
CA GLY A 48 4.39 3.17 1.28
C GLY A 48 3.00 3.80 1.40
N GLU A 49 2.73 4.91 0.71
CA GLU A 49 1.42 5.56 0.70
C GLU A 49 0.36 4.68 0.03
N ALA A 50 0.68 4.08 -1.12
CA ALA A 50 -0.23 3.17 -1.82
C ALA A 50 -0.60 1.95 -0.95
N LEU A 51 0.39 1.34 -0.28
CA LEU A 51 0.17 0.23 0.64
C LEU A 51 -0.68 0.63 1.85
N ALA A 52 -0.45 1.82 2.42
CA ALA A 52 -1.23 2.31 3.55
C ALA A 52 -2.71 2.51 3.18
N LYS A 53 -2.99 3.08 2.00
CA LYS A 53 -4.37 3.23 1.48
C LYS A 53 -5.05 1.88 1.32
N ALA A 54 -4.38 0.92 0.69
CA ALA A 54 -4.88 -0.44 0.49
C ALA A 54 -5.25 -1.15 1.82
N VAL A 55 -4.40 -1.05 2.84
CA VAL A 55 -4.67 -1.64 4.17
C VAL A 55 -5.88 -0.97 4.84
N ILE A 56 -5.96 0.36 4.79
CA ILE A 56 -7.07 1.11 5.39
C ILE A 56 -8.39 0.76 4.71
N GLU A 57 -8.43 0.70 3.38
CA GLU A 57 -9.62 0.33 2.61
C GLU A 57 -10.06 -1.10 2.92
N THR A 58 -9.12 -2.06 2.93
CA THR A 58 -9.43 -3.46 3.27
C THR A 58 -9.93 -3.61 4.71
N GLY A 59 -9.30 -2.91 5.66
CA GLY A 59 -9.73 -2.90 7.05
C GLY A 59 -11.14 -2.31 7.23
N ARG A 60 -11.55 -1.41 6.33
CA ARG A 60 -12.89 -0.79 6.30
C ARG A 60 -13.96 -1.65 5.67
N GLU A 61 -13.59 -2.49 4.71
CA GLU A 61 -14.52 -3.43 4.09
C GLU A 61 -14.81 -4.62 5.00
N THR A 62 -13.80 -5.10 5.72
CA THR A 62 -13.87 -6.36 6.47
C THR A 62 -14.42 -6.24 7.89
N ASN A 63 -14.67 -5.02 8.39
CA ASN A 63 -15.18 -4.79 9.74
C ASN A 63 -16.57 -4.13 9.70
N PRO A 64 -17.65 -4.81 10.13
CA PRO A 64 -18.99 -4.24 10.06
C PRO A 64 -19.17 -2.94 10.88
N MET A 65 -18.28 -2.68 11.85
CA MET A 65 -18.30 -1.44 12.64
C MET A 65 -17.77 -0.21 11.91
N ASN A 66 -17.01 -0.35 10.82
CA ASN A 66 -16.43 0.80 10.08
C ASN A 66 -17.01 1.02 8.67
N ALA A 67 -17.98 0.20 8.27
CA ALA A 67 -18.76 0.38 7.04
C ALA A 67 -19.42 1.78 6.94
N HIS A 68 -19.83 2.38 8.07
CA HIS A 68 -20.45 3.71 8.10
C HIS A 68 -19.51 4.85 7.68
N MET A 69 -18.20 4.60 7.60
CA MET A 69 -17.23 5.64 7.28
C MET A 69 -17.05 5.80 5.76
N ILE A 70 -17.40 4.78 4.96
CA ILE A 70 -17.13 4.69 3.50
C ILE A 70 -17.91 5.77 2.72
N GLU A 71 -19.00 6.28 3.27
CA GLU A 71 -19.88 7.28 2.62
C GLU A 71 -19.42 8.74 2.74
N LYS A 72 -18.27 9.04 3.38
CA LYS A 72 -17.84 10.42 3.67
C LYS A 72 -16.41 10.76 3.25
N THR A 73 -16.07 10.50 2.00
CA THR A 73 -14.85 11.08 1.41
C THR A 73 -15.26 11.92 0.18
N PRO A 74 -14.93 13.23 0.14
CA PRO A 74 -15.29 14.12 -0.98
C PRO A 74 -14.55 13.80 -2.27
#